data_AF-A0A1C6HZG5-F1
#
_entry.id   AF-A0A1C6HZG5-F1
#
_cell.length_a   1.000
_cell.length_b   1.000
_cell.length_c   1.000
_cell.angle_alpha   90.00
_cell.angle_beta   90.00
_cell.angle_gamma   90.00
#
_symmetry.space_group_name_H-M   'P 1'
#
loop_
_entity.id
_entity.type
_entity.pdbx_description
1 polymer ?
#
loop_
_entity_poly.entity_id
_entity_poly.type
_entity_poly.pdbx_seq_one_letter_code
_entity_poly.pdbx_strand_id
1 'polypeptide(L)'
;MNNTLIKQYIDSHPIKVVPKLDLAAEKLEYDRIVQCQKRTEAKPEELCRAFLLTKLVNELGYAPEKIEIEHEYTAGRPHTITSRIDVIVRDANGDAFLFIEVKNQEEYATIDKDSVIEEQLFKLAGMERTEGHDVKYLVLYTTNDATGSITDECIIIDNKKHSSFADWVTSRDYTNTIPARYGKAQKTPYVKSSVKDLETDFTNEMLNQLQSDLHNVLWGGGGTDDNEVFASLTNLILAKIQDEDEKEDGDTYDFQSMTFAKDGDEEFETNEQLFERINELYRRALKSKLYILDENELKKSYVIDTKKFSLSKLKYAVQKLEGLSFVDGKNSLSGKDILGDFFEGIIRNGFKQSKGQFFTHINIVRFMLYALQTDKLAIKRIK
;
A
#
# COMPACT_ATOMS: atom_id res chain seq x y z
N MET A 1 1.47 11.43 -11.59
CA MET A 1 0.32 12.32 -11.35
C MET A 1 0.05 13.23 -12.54
N ASN A 2 -1.05 12.97 -13.21
CA ASN A 2 -1.50 13.65 -14.41
C ASN A 2 -2.54 14.70 -14.02
N ASN A 3 -2.05 15.92 -13.81
CA ASN A 3 -2.88 17.06 -13.39
C ASN A 3 -4.01 17.37 -14.39
N THR A 4 -3.84 17.01 -15.66
CA THR A 4 -4.86 17.20 -16.70
C THR A 4 -6.04 16.26 -16.48
N LEU A 5 -5.79 14.99 -16.12
CA LEU A 5 -6.86 14.04 -15.79
C LEU A 5 -7.64 14.49 -14.54
N ILE A 6 -6.93 14.98 -13.50
CA ILE A 6 -7.56 15.56 -12.30
C ILE A 6 -8.50 16.71 -12.70
N LYS A 7 -8.01 17.65 -13.50
CA LYS A 7 -8.80 18.80 -13.93
C LYS A 7 -10.00 18.38 -14.77
N GLN A 8 -9.84 17.47 -15.73
CA GLN A 8 -10.93 16.96 -16.55
C GLN A 8 -12.01 16.28 -15.69
N TYR A 9 -11.59 15.47 -14.71
CA TYR A 9 -12.49 14.84 -13.76
C TYR A 9 -13.28 15.89 -12.98
N ILE A 10 -12.62 16.88 -12.38
CA ILE A 10 -13.27 17.97 -11.62
C ILE A 10 -14.24 18.77 -12.51
N ASP A 11 -13.82 19.12 -13.72
CA ASP A 11 -14.61 19.93 -14.65
C ASP A 11 -15.86 19.18 -15.16
N SER A 12 -15.81 17.85 -15.25
CA SER A 12 -16.92 17.02 -15.74
C SER A 12 -18.07 16.85 -14.74
N HIS A 13 -17.82 17.04 -13.44
CA HIS A 13 -18.82 16.77 -12.39
C HIS A 13 -19.74 17.96 -12.09
N PRO A 14 -21.04 17.74 -11.79
CA PRO A 14 -22.03 18.81 -11.68
C PRO A 14 -21.90 19.66 -10.42
N ILE A 15 -21.58 19.06 -9.27
CA ILE A 15 -21.43 19.80 -8.00
C ILE A 15 -20.01 20.34 -7.92
N LYS A 16 -19.88 21.66 -8.07
CA LYS A 16 -18.61 22.38 -8.08
C LYS A 16 -18.12 22.71 -6.67
N VAL A 17 -17.54 21.71 -5.99
CA VAL A 17 -16.75 21.92 -4.77
C VAL A 17 -15.39 22.57 -5.06
N VAL A 18 -14.86 22.36 -6.26
CA VAL A 18 -13.68 23.07 -6.80
C VAL A 18 -14.15 23.88 -8.00
N PRO A 19 -14.77 25.07 -7.79
CA PRO A 19 -15.29 25.89 -8.88
C PRO A 19 -14.20 26.40 -9.83
N LYS A 20 -12.96 26.47 -9.37
CA LYS A 20 -11.83 26.97 -10.16
C LYS A 20 -10.58 26.17 -9.86
N LEU A 21 -9.98 25.64 -10.92
CA LEU A 21 -8.66 25.02 -10.92
C LEU A 21 -7.89 25.51 -12.15
N ASP A 22 -6.86 26.32 -11.89
CA ASP A 22 -5.93 26.85 -12.89
C ASP A 22 -4.56 26.19 -12.70
N LEU A 23 -4.27 25.23 -13.58
CA LEU A 23 -3.01 24.49 -13.55
C LEU A 23 -1.81 25.34 -13.98
N ALA A 24 -2.02 26.37 -14.81
CA ALA A 24 -0.93 27.24 -15.28
C ALA A 24 -0.51 28.24 -14.20
N ALA A 25 -1.49 28.76 -13.45
CA ALA A 25 -1.23 29.64 -12.30
C ALA A 25 -0.93 28.87 -11.00
N GLU A 26 -1.06 27.54 -10.99
CA GLU A 26 -1.00 26.69 -9.80
C GLU A 26 -1.95 27.17 -8.69
N LYS A 27 -3.19 27.55 -9.06
CA LYS A 27 -4.21 28.06 -8.14
C LYS A 27 -5.49 27.26 -8.20
N LEU A 28 -6.14 27.16 -7.05
CA LEU A 28 -7.49 26.61 -6.93
C LEU A 28 -8.32 27.36 -5.90
N GLU A 29 -9.62 27.16 -5.95
CA GLU A 29 -10.58 27.69 -4.99
C GLU A 29 -11.56 26.57 -4.62
N TYR A 30 -11.89 26.47 -3.34
CA TYR A 30 -12.94 25.59 -2.83
C TYR A 30 -14.22 26.37 -2.52
N ASP A 31 -15.36 25.72 -2.73
CA ASP A 31 -16.69 26.24 -2.41
C ASP A 31 -17.57 25.13 -1.80
N ARG A 32 -18.66 25.52 -1.12
CA ARG A 32 -19.70 24.65 -0.53
C ARG A 32 -19.29 23.77 0.65
N ILE A 33 -17.98 23.63 0.91
CA ILE A 33 -17.42 22.89 2.04
C ILE A 33 -17.00 23.83 3.18
N VAL A 34 -16.82 23.28 4.38
CA VAL A 34 -16.30 24.01 5.54
C VAL A 34 -14.77 24.09 5.45
N GLN A 35 -14.24 25.33 5.39
CA GLN A 35 -12.80 25.57 5.28
C GLN A 35 -12.27 26.13 6.61
N CYS A 36 -11.70 25.29 7.46
CA CYS A 36 -11.06 25.73 8.71
C CYS A 36 -9.81 26.57 8.41
N GLN A 37 -9.10 26.23 7.33
CA GLN A 37 -8.06 27.05 6.73
C GLN A 37 -8.27 27.21 5.22
N LYS A 38 -8.10 28.43 4.71
CA LYS A 38 -8.24 28.70 3.28
C LYS A 38 -7.02 28.18 2.52
N ARG A 39 -7.25 27.29 1.54
CA ARG A 39 -6.25 26.80 0.59
C ARG A 39 -6.44 27.47 -0.77
N THR A 40 -5.34 27.86 -1.42
CA THR A 40 -5.38 28.51 -2.74
C THR A 40 -4.33 28.01 -3.72
N GLU A 41 -3.35 27.23 -3.27
CA GLU A 41 -2.23 26.75 -4.08
C GLU A 41 -2.50 25.32 -4.53
N ALA A 42 -2.47 25.06 -5.83
CA ALA A 42 -2.71 23.76 -6.43
C ALA A 42 -1.45 22.88 -6.37
N LYS A 43 -0.90 22.71 -5.17
CA LYS A 43 0.24 21.80 -4.90
C LYS A 43 -0.16 20.34 -5.14
N PRO A 44 0.80 19.42 -5.31
CA PRO A 44 0.49 18.03 -5.62
C PRO A 44 -0.49 17.34 -4.66
N GLU A 45 -0.30 17.52 -3.35
CA GLU A 45 -1.20 16.98 -2.33
C GLU A 45 -2.59 17.63 -2.38
N GLU A 46 -2.64 18.95 -2.63
CA GLU A 46 -3.89 19.69 -2.78
C GLU A 46 -4.69 19.25 -4.02
N LEU A 47 -4.03 18.87 -5.11
CA LEU A 47 -4.68 18.29 -6.29
C LEU A 47 -5.31 16.92 -5.98
N CYS A 48 -4.64 16.10 -5.15
CA CYS A 48 -5.21 14.85 -4.66
C CYS A 48 -6.45 15.11 -3.78
N ARG A 49 -6.38 16.13 -2.90
CA ARG A 49 -7.50 16.57 -2.06
C ARG A 49 -8.67 17.07 -2.91
N ALA A 50 -8.40 17.90 -3.92
CA ALA A 50 -9.41 18.42 -4.85
C ALA A 50 -10.16 17.32 -5.60
N PHE A 51 -9.44 16.29 -6.06
CA PHE A 51 -10.04 15.10 -6.65
C PHE A 51 -10.91 14.34 -5.64
N LEU A 52 -10.38 14.04 -4.44
CA LEU A 52 -11.10 13.36 -3.37
C LEU A 52 -12.41 14.07 -3.01
N LEU A 53 -12.38 15.38 -2.77
CA LEU A 53 -13.54 16.19 -2.41
C LEU A 53 -14.62 16.15 -3.52
N THR A 54 -14.19 16.19 -4.78
CA THR A 54 -15.11 16.08 -5.92
C THR A 54 -15.79 14.71 -5.94
N LYS A 55 -15.03 13.63 -5.72
CA LYS A 55 -15.53 12.26 -5.67
C LYS A 55 -16.50 12.02 -4.50
N LEU A 56 -16.13 12.47 -3.30
CA LEU A 56 -16.95 12.37 -2.09
C LEU A 56 -18.35 12.94 -2.33
N VAL A 57 -18.43 14.10 -2.96
CA VAL A 57 -19.70 14.79 -3.19
C VAL A 57 -20.50 14.22 -4.36
N ASN A 58 -19.84 14.01 -5.51
CA ASN A 58 -20.58 13.70 -6.74
C ASN A 58 -20.84 12.20 -6.95
N GLU A 59 -19.98 11.32 -6.44
CA GLU A 59 -20.10 9.88 -6.63
C GLU A 59 -20.52 9.16 -5.35
N LEU A 60 -19.92 9.53 -4.22
CA LEU A 60 -20.13 8.85 -2.94
C LEU A 60 -21.30 9.42 -2.13
N GLY A 61 -21.87 10.55 -2.57
CA GLY A 61 -23.12 11.10 -2.05
C GLY A 61 -23.00 11.78 -0.69
N TYR A 62 -21.82 12.31 -0.35
CA TYR A 62 -21.63 13.14 0.85
C TYR A 62 -22.08 14.58 0.58
N ALA A 63 -22.81 15.17 1.53
CA ALA A 63 -23.24 16.55 1.43
C ALA A 63 -22.02 17.49 1.60
N PRO A 64 -21.79 18.48 0.71
CA PRO A 64 -20.64 19.38 0.81
C PRO A 64 -20.50 20.06 2.18
N GLU A 65 -21.62 20.48 2.78
CA GLU A 65 -21.67 21.13 4.08
C GLU A 65 -21.28 20.24 5.26
N LYS A 66 -21.15 18.92 5.04
CA LYS A 66 -20.65 17.94 6.01
C LYS A 66 -19.16 17.65 5.85
N ILE A 67 -18.49 18.28 4.90
CA ILE A 67 -17.07 18.10 4.65
C ILE A 67 -16.31 19.30 5.19
N GLU A 68 -15.38 19.04 6.09
CA GLU A 68 -14.45 20.00 6.68
C GLU A 68 -13.05 19.73 6.14
N ILE A 69 -12.31 20.78 5.82
CA ILE A 69 -10.89 20.67 5.47
C ILE A 69 -10.04 21.42 6.48
N GLU A 70 -8.83 20.89 6.73
CA GLU A 70 -7.76 21.58 7.46
C GLU A 70 -8.11 21.88 8.92
N HIS A 71 -8.77 20.95 9.62
CA HIS A 71 -9.17 21.13 11.02
C HIS A 71 -7.95 21.06 11.94
N GLU A 72 -7.75 22.09 12.77
CA GLU A 72 -6.57 22.25 13.63
C GLU A 72 -6.86 21.78 15.06
N TYR A 73 -5.94 21.01 15.63
CA TYR A 73 -5.90 20.62 17.03
C TYR A 73 -4.74 21.33 17.74
N THR A 74 -4.98 21.79 18.97
CA THR A 74 -3.94 22.44 19.78
C THR A 74 -3.69 21.67 21.07
N ALA A 75 -2.42 21.35 21.35
CA ALA A 75 -2.01 20.60 22.54
C ALA A 75 -0.76 21.21 23.20
N GLY A 76 -0.68 21.12 24.53
CA GLY A 76 0.48 21.54 25.32
C GLY A 76 0.48 22.99 25.83
N ARG A 77 0.98 23.20 27.05
CA ARG A 77 1.33 24.51 27.64
C ARG A 77 2.68 24.39 28.35
N PRO A 78 3.59 25.38 28.26
CA PRO A 78 3.44 26.70 27.64
C PRO A 78 3.71 26.74 26.12
N HIS A 79 4.27 25.68 25.52
CA HIS A 79 4.48 25.59 24.07
C HIS A 79 3.29 24.86 23.44
N THR A 80 2.55 25.55 22.58
CA THR A 80 1.40 24.98 21.84
C THR A 80 1.91 24.27 20.60
N ILE A 81 1.67 22.97 20.52
CA ILE A 81 1.83 22.19 19.30
C ILE A 81 0.51 22.27 18.55
N THR A 82 0.57 22.68 17.29
CA THR A 82 -0.59 22.70 16.39
C THR A 82 -0.43 21.56 15.41
N SER A 83 -1.40 20.65 15.41
CA SER A 83 -1.50 19.55 14.47
C SER A 83 -2.78 19.71 13.67
N ARG A 84 -2.90 19.06 12.53
CA ARG A 84 -4.02 19.29 11.62
C ARG A 84 -4.36 18.02 10.87
N ILE A 85 -5.65 17.79 10.67
CA ILE A 85 -6.16 16.75 9.78
C ILE A 85 -6.67 17.37 8.49
N ASP A 86 -6.42 16.68 7.37
CA ASP A 86 -6.69 17.22 6.04
C ASP A 86 -8.18 17.31 5.70
N VAL A 87 -8.94 16.23 5.91
CA VAL A 87 -10.38 16.18 5.61
C VAL A 87 -11.13 15.42 6.70
N ILE A 88 -12.24 15.98 7.16
CA ILE A 88 -13.23 15.31 8.00
C ILE A 88 -14.56 15.28 7.27
N VAL A 89 -15.19 14.10 7.20
CA VAL A 89 -16.58 13.97 6.76
C VAL A 89 -17.45 13.69 7.99
N ARG A 90 -18.29 14.67 8.35
CA ARG A 90 -19.15 14.65 9.53
C ARG A 90 -20.42 13.85 9.28
N ASP A 91 -20.87 13.08 10.26
CA ASP A 91 -22.18 12.42 10.22
C ASP A 91 -23.34 13.34 10.68
N ALA A 92 -24.51 12.75 10.92
CA ALA A 92 -25.68 13.48 11.41
C ALA A 92 -25.51 13.99 12.86
N ASN A 93 -24.71 13.32 13.69
CA ASN A 93 -24.44 13.68 15.08
C ASN A 93 -23.29 14.70 15.20
N GLY A 94 -22.54 14.92 14.11
CA GLY A 94 -21.34 15.74 14.11
C GLY A 94 -20.06 14.95 14.38
N ASP A 95 -20.15 13.62 14.48
CA ASP A 95 -18.99 12.74 14.63
C ASP A 95 -18.24 12.60 13.31
N ALA A 96 -16.93 12.34 13.38
CA ALA A 96 -16.07 12.14 12.22
C ALA A 96 -16.30 10.74 11.63
N PHE A 97 -17.10 10.66 10.58
CA PHE A 97 -17.34 9.41 9.87
C PHE A 97 -16.12 8.97 9.05
N LEU A 98 -15.56 9.88 8.23
CA LEU A 98 -14.25 9.71 7.61
C LEU A 98 -13.28 10.74 8.19
N PHE A 99 -12.10 10.28 8.60
CA PHE A 99 -11.03 11.10 9.13
C PHE A 99 -9.77 10.85 8.30
N ILE A 100 -9.50 11.76 7.36
CA ILE A 100 -8.68 11.48 6.19
C ILE A 100 -7.40 12.33 6.21
N GLU A 101 -6.28 11.66 6.07
CA GLU A 101 -4.98 12.23 5.77
C GLU A 101 -4.68 12.02 4.29
N VAL A 102 -4.41 13.09 3.54
CA VAL A 102 -4.15 13.02 2.10
C VAL A 102 -2.64 13.11 1.87
N LYS A 103 -2.13 12.31 0.95
CA LYS A 103 -0.75 12.41 0.46
C LYS A 103 -0.75 12.45 -1.06
N ASN A 104 0.18 13.19 -1.64
CA ASN A 104 0.41 13.08 -3.07
C ASN A 104 1.05 11.72 -3.42
N GLN A 105 1.00 11.32 -4.69
CA GLN A 105 1.50 10.01 -5.15
C GLN A 105 2.94 9.71 -4.73
N GLU A 106 3.84 10.67 -4.91
CA GLU A 106 5.27 10.50 -4.63
C GLU A 106 5.52 10.35 -3.13
N GLU A 107 4.87 11.17 -2.31
CA GLU A 107 4.93 11.05 -0.85
C GLU A 107 4.30 9.73 -0.40
N TYR A 108 3.10 9.39 -0.86
CA TYR A 108 2.44 8.15 -0.47
C TYR A 108 3.29 6.90 -0.79
N ALA A 109 4.00 6.93 -1.91
CA ALA A 109 4.95 5.90 -2.31
C ALA A 109 6.19 5.78 -1.41
N THR A 110 6.64 6.88 -0.80
CA THR A 110 7.96 6.97 -0.15
C THR A 110 7.92 7.20 1.36
N ILE A 111 6.77 7.53 1.95
CA ILE A 111 6.61 7.69 3.40
C ILE A 111 6.56 6.34 4.13
N ASP A 112 6.97 6.36 5.39
CA ASP A 112 6.61 5.34 6.37
C ASP A 112 5.11 5.48 6.72
N LYS A 113 4.30 4.64 6.08
CA LYS A 113 2.83 4.65 6.26
C LYS A 113 2.43 4.35 7.71
N ASP A 114 3.15 3.50 8.43
CA ASP A 114 2.83 3.15 9.81
C ASP A 114 3.02 4.37 10.71
N SER A 115 4.13 5.10 10.52
CA SER A 115 4.40 6.37 11.22
C SER A 115 3.31 7.42 10.93
N VAL A 116 2.89 7.57 9.67
CA VAL A 116 1.80 8.50 9.33
C VAL A 116 0.47 8.07 9.97
N ILE A 117 0.13 6.79 9.92
CA ILE A 117 -1.09 6.26 10.53
C ILE A 117 -1.07 6.46 12.06
N GLU A 118 0.06 6.22 12.72
CA GLU A 118 0.19 6.43 14.16
C GLU A 118 0.08 7.92 14.54
N GLU A 119 0.89 8.76 13.91
CA GLU A 119 1.07 10.17 14.30
C GLU A 119 -0.04 11.09 13.80
N GLN A 120 -0.53 10.89 12.57
CA GLN A 120 -1.46 11.81 11.91
C GLN A 120 -2.90 11.28 11.90
N LEU A 121 -3.13 9.98 12.11
CA LEU A 121 -4.49 9.43 12.21
C LEU A 121 -4.84 9.04 13.65
N PHE A 122 -4.18 8.05 14.26
CA PHE A 122 -4.55 7.56 15.59
C PHE A 122 -4.42 8.62 16.69
N LYS A 123 -3.30 9.36 16.72
CA LYS A 123 -3.11 10.43 17.73
C LYS A 123 -4.10 11.58 17.55
N LEU A 124 -4.32 12.04 16.31
CA LEU A 124 -5.28 13.13 16.04
C LEU A 124 -6.72 12.71 16.30
N ALA A 125 -7.09 11.46 16.00
CA ALA A 125 -8.40 10.93 16.39
C ALA A 125 -8.59 10.88 17.92
N GLY A 126 -7.50 10.74 18.69
CA GLY A 126 -7.54 10.92 20.14
C GLY A 126 -7.85 12.36 20.56
N MET A 127 -7.32 13.35 19.83
CA MET A 127 -7.62 14.77 20.06
C MET A 127 -9.07 15.09 19.68
N GLU A 128 -9.56 14.58 18.55
CA GLU A 128 -10.96 14.70 18.10
C GLU A 128 -11.95 14.19 19.16
N ARG A 129 -11.67 13.03 19.76
CA ARG A 129 -12.46 12.50 20.89
C ARG A 129 -12.42 13.38 22.13
N THR A 130 -11.31 14.07 22.36
CA THR A 130 -11.18 15.03 23.48
C THR A 130 -12.04 16.27 23.25
N GLU A 131 -12.25 16.66 21.99
CA GLU A 131 -13.17 17.73 21.59
C GLU A 131 -14.65 17.30 21.61
N GLY A 132 -14.93 16.03 21.89
CA GLY A 132 -16.29 15.49 22.07
C GLY A 132 -16.88 14.80 20.84
N HIS A 133 -16.06 14.50 19.83
CA HIS A 133 -16.48 13.86 18.60
C HIS A 133 -15.89 12.46 18.45
N ASP A 134 -16.73 11.49 18.15
CA ASP A 134 -16.27 10.14 17.85
C ASP A 134 -15.66 10.05 16.44
N VAL A 135 -14.76 9.09 16.24
CA VAL A 135 -14.15 8.80 14.94
C VAL A 135 -14.50 7.39 14.51
N LYS A 136 -15.05 7.22 13.30
CA LYS A 136 -15.42 5.90 12.75
C LYS A 136 -14.31 5.30 11.89
N TYR A 137 -13.92 5.97 10.81
CA TYR A 137 -12.89 5.47 9.90
C TYR A 137 -11.68 6.42 9.84
N LEU A 138 -10.49 5.87 10.06
CA LEU A 138 -9.22 6.54 9.76
C LEU A 138 -8.83 6.19 8.32
N VAL A 139 -8.46 7.19 7.52
CA VAL A 139 -8.16 7.00 6.10
C VAL A 139 -6.83 7.65 5.74
N LEU A 140 -5.87 6.85 5.27
CA LEU A 140 -4.69 7.38 4.57
C LEU A 140 -4.97 7.27 3.07
N TYR A 141 -4.97 8.40 2.36
CA TYR A 141 -5.48 8.50 0.99
C TYR A 141 -4.45 9.05 0.01
N THR A 142 -4.45 8.51 -1.21
CA THR A 142 -3.81 9.13 -2.37
C THR A 142 -4.61 8.87 -3.66
N THR A 143 -4.16 9.44 -4.77
CA THR A 143 -4.69 9.17 -6.11
C THR A 143 -3.71 8.33 -6.90
N ASN A 144 -4.17 7.52 -7.86
CA ASN A 144 -3.32 6.79 -8.80
C ASN A 144 -3.79 7.06 -10.25
N ASP A 145 -2.87 7.24 -11.19
CA ASP A 145 -3.13 7.50 -12.60
C ASP A 145 -2.42 6.52 -13.57
N ALA A 146 -1.84 5.43 -13.05
CA ALA A 146 -1.05 4.45 -13.83
C ALA A 146 -1.86 3.78 -14.96
N THR A 147 -3.16 3.59 -14.77
CA THR A 147 -4.04 2.91 -15.75
C THR A 147 -4.55 3.83 -16.88
N GLY A 148 -4.02 5.05 -16.99
CA GLY A 148 -4.49 6.07 -17.92
C GLY A 148 -5.81 6.75 -17.50
N SER A 149 -6.34 6.38 -16.34
CA SER A 149 -7.48 7.01 -15.68
C SER A 149 -7.10 7.32 -14.24
N ILE A 150 -7.71 8.36 -13.66
CA ILE A 150 -7.48 8.67 -12.25
C ILE A 150 -8.38 7.82 -11.36
N THR A 151 -7.75 7.16 -10.40
CA THR A 151 -8.34 6.30 -9.38
C THR A 151 -7.82 6.71 -8.00
N ASP A 152 -8.38 6.13 -6.95
CA ASP A 152 -7.96 6.32 -5.57
C ASP A 152 -7.31 5.07 -4.99
N GLU A 153 -6.29 5.29 -4.17
CA GLU A 153 -5.69 4.28 -3.31
C GLU A 153 -5.83 4.73 -1.87
N CYS A 154 -6.29 3.84 -0.99
CA CYS A 154 -6.45 4.18 0.41
C CYS A 154 -6.30 2.99 1.36
N ILE A 155 -5.86 3.30 2.58
CA ILE A 155 -5.90 2.41 3.75
C ILE A 155 -6.99 2.95 4.67
N ILE A 156 -8.04 2.18 4.91
CA ILE A 156 -9.18 2.55 5.75
C ILE A 156 -9.25 1.62 6.96
N ILE A 157 -9.08 2.17 8.16
CA ILE A 157 -9.09 1.45 9.44
C ILE A 157 -10.35 1.82 10.22
N ASP A 158 -11.09 0.82 10.70
CA ASP A 158 -12.24 1.03 11.59
C ASP A 158 -11.76 1.32 13.02
N ASN A 159 -11.74 2.59 13.41
CA ASN A 159 -11.28 3.07 14.72
C ASN A 159 -12.18 2.57 15.87
N LYS A 160 -13.42 2.18 15.56
CA LYS A 160 -14.31 1.55 16.55
C LYS A 160 -13.93 0.09 16.81
N LYS A 161 -13.35 -0.62 15.83
CA LYS A 161 -12.78 -1.96 16.01
C LYS A 161 -11.38 -1.89 16.62
N HIS A 162 -10.59 -0.88 16.23
CA HIS A 162 -9.23 -0.67 16.71
C HIS A 162 -9.04 0.71 17.34
N SER A 163 -9.03 0.78 18.66
CA SER A 163 -8.97 2.06 19.39
C SER A 163 -7.59 2.72 19.44
N SER A 164 -6.53 1.99 19.08
CA SER A 164 -5.15 2.47 19.12
C SER A 164 -4.29 1.81 18.04
N PHE A 165 -3.19 2.47 17.67
CA PHE A 165 -2.23 1.93 16.70
C PHE A 165 -1.68 0.57 17.15
N ALA A 166 -1.31 0.43 18.43
CA ALA A 166 -0.78 -0.81 18.98
C ALA A 166 -1.78 -1.98 18.89
N ASP A 167 -3.08 -1.70 19.04
CA ASP A 167 -4.15 -2.70 18.87
C ASP A 167 -4.30 -3.10 17.39
N TRP A 168 -4.36 -2.12 16.49
CA TRP A 168 -4.45 -2.36 15.05
C TRP A 168 -3.27 -3.17 14.50
N VAL A 169 -2.05 -2.94 14.99
CA VAL A 169 -0.83 -3.66 14.56
C VAL A 169 -0.95 -5.18 14.77
N THR A 170 -1.83 -5.64 15.67
CA THR A 170 -2.01 -7.08 15.94
C THR A 170 -2.76 -7.81 14.83
N SER A 171 -3.76 -7.18 14.21
CA SER A 171 -4.55 -7.79 13.12
C SER A 171 -4.20 -7.22 11.74
N ARG A 172 -3.70 -5.99 11.67
CA ARG A 172 -3.42 -5.23 10.44
C ARG A 172 -4.64 -5.13 9.51
N ASP A 173 -5.84 -5.17 10.06
CA ASP A 173 -7.08 -5.11 9.28
C ASP A 173 -7.27 -3.72 8.70
N TYR A 174 -7.41 -3.64 7.38
CA TYR A 174 -7.80 -2.42 6.70
C TYR A 174 -8.55 -2.73 5.41
N THR A 175 -9.46 -1.83 5.05
CA THR A 175 -10.20 -1.86 3.78
C THR A 175 -9.65 -0.80 2.83
N ASN A 176 -10.04 -0.85 1.55
CA ASN A 176 -9.38 -0.07 0.50
C ASN A 176 -10.38 0.64 -0.44
N THR A 177 -11.63 0.79 0.02
CA THR A 177 -12.71 1.43 -0.75
C THR A 177 -13.52 2.34 0.17
N ILE A 178 -13.55 3.63 -0.16
CA ILE A 178 -14.32 4.62 0.60
C ILE A 178 -15.82 4.28 0.49
N PRO A 179 -16.55 4.16 1.61
CA PRO A 179 -17.98 3.84 1.56
C PRO A 179 -18.79 4.95 0.89
N ALA A 180 -19.84 4.58 0.17
CA ALA A 180 -20.86 5.53 -0.27
C ALA A 180 -21.87 5.81 0.85
N ARG A 181 -22.35 7.06 0.97
CA ARG A 181 -23.47 7.49 1.83
C ARG A 181 -23.43 6.92 3.26
N TYR A 182 -22.32 7.13 3.97
CA TYR A 182 -22.15 6.67 5.36
C TYR A 182 -22.34 5.15 5.56
N GLY A 183 -22.15 4.38 4.48
CA GLY A 183 -22.18 2.92 4.51
C GLY A 183 -20.96 2.33 5.20
N LYS A 184 -20.75 1.02 5.03
CA LYS A 184 -19.59 0.33 5.59
C LYS A 184 -18.43 0.35 4.59
N ALA A 185 -17.24 0.67 5.06
CA ALA A 185 -16.03 0.55 4.26
C ALA A 185 -15.81 -0.92 3.90
N GLN A 186 -15.35 -1.17 2.66
CA GLN A 186 -15.18 -2.51 2.13
C GLN A 186 -13.83 -2.71 1.46
N LYS A 187 -13.30 -3.93 1.54
CA LYS A 187 -12.14 -4.34 0.76
C LYS A 187 -12.61 -4.87 -0.60
N THR A 188 -12.26 -4.12 -1.64
CA THR A 188 -12.35 -4.63 -3.01
C THR A 188 -11.11 -5.47 -3.29
N PRO A 189 -11.25 -6.75 -3.67
CA PRO A 189 -10.12 -7.64 -3.92
C PRO A 189 -9.42 -7.30 -5.24
N TYR A 190 -8.16 -7.70 -5.35
CA TYR A 190 -7.41 -7.64 -6.61
C TYR A 190 -7.83 -8.79 -7.51
N VAL A 191 -8.20 -8.46 -8.75
CA VAL A 191 -8.69 -9.41 -9.76
C VAL A 191 -7.99 -9.14 -11.08
N LYS A 192 -7.45 -10.20 -11.69
CA LYS A 192 -6.68 -10.11 -12.94
C LYS A 192 -7.53 -9.55 -14.07
N SER A 193 -6.98 -8.61 -14.82
CA SER A 193 -7.63 -7.90 -15.92
C SER A 193 -8.91 -7.14 -15.53
N SER A 194 -9.04 -6.75 -14.25
CA SER A 194 -10.14 -5.92 -13.75
C SER A 194 -9.73 -4.45 -13.57
N VAL A 195 -10.67 -3.60 -13.14
CA VAL A 195 -10.36 -2.21 -12.77
C VAL A 195 -9.41 -2.14 -11.57
N LYS A 196 -9.41 -3.18 -10.72
CA LYS A 196 -8.54 -3.30 -9.55
C LYS A 196 -7.59 -4.49 -9.75
N ASP A 197 -6.76 -4.39 -10.77
CA ASP A 197 -5.67 -5.32 -11.04
C ASP A 197 -4.38 -4.88 -10.33
N LEU A 198 -3.31 -5.66 -10.48
CA LEU A 198 -1.97 -5.37 -9.96
C LEU A 198 -1.31 -4.23 -10.71
N GLU A 199 -0.64 -3.36 -9.97
CA GLU A 199 0.17 -2.28 -10.53
C GLU A 199 1.44 -2.83 -11.16
N THR A 200 1.72 -2.48 -12.41
CA THR A 200 2.92 -2.92 -13.12
C THR A 200 4.02 -1.86 -13.14
N ASP A 201 3.68 -0.61 -12.79
CA ASP A 201 4.61 0.52 -12.86
C ASP A 201 5.21 0.86 -11.51
N PHE A 202 6.53 0.75 -11.42
CA PHE A 202 7.27 1.05 -10.19
C PHE A 202 8.44 1.99 -10.45
N THR A 203 8.66 2.90 -9.52
CA THR A 203 9.88 3.70 -9.46
C THR A 203 10.95 2.99 -8.61
N ASN A 204 12.23 3.33 -8.81
CA ASN A 204 13.29 2.80 -7.96
C ASN A 204 13.11 3.25 -6.50
N GLU A 205 12.60 4.46 -6.30
CA GLU A 205 12.30 5.05 -5.01
C GLU A 205 11.20 4.25 -4.28
N MET A 206 10.12 3.89 -4.99
CA MET A 206 9.07 3.00 -4.47
C MET A 206 9.63 1.65 -4.03
N LEU A 207 10.46 1.02 -4.88
CA LEU A 207 11.05 -0.27 -4.57
C LEU A 207 11.99 -0.19 -3.36
N ASN A 208 12.80 0.86 -3.26
CA ASN A 208 13.68 1.07 -2.12
C ASN A 208 12.88 1.27 -0.83
N GLN A 209 11.80 2.05 -0.87
CA GLN A 209 10.93 2.24 0.29
C GLN A 209 10.24 0.93 0.68
N LEU A 210 9.70 0.17 -0.28
CA LEU A 210 9.10 -1.13 -0.04
C LEU A 210 10.07 -2.10 0.64
N GLN A 211 11.34 -2.14 0.19
CA GLN A 211 12.38 -2.96 0.84
C GLN A 211 12.63 -2.51 2.28
N SER A 212 12.75 -1.21 2.53
CA SER A 212 12.96 -0.65 3.87
C SER A 212 11.78 -0.94 4.79
N ASP A 213 10.55 -0.73 4.33
CA ASP A 213 9.31 -1.00 5.06
C ASP A 213 9.20 -2.47 5.46
N LEU A 214 9.44 -3.37 4.49
CA LEU A 214 9.42 -4.81 4.73
C LEU A 214 10.54 -5.18 5.71
N HIS A 215 11.79 -4.78 5.46
CA HIS A 215 12.90 -5.11 6.35
C HIS A 215 12.65 -4.63 7.78
N ASN A 216 12.24 -3.37 7.98
CA ASN A 216 12.02 -2.78 9.30
C ASN A 216 10.97 -3.54 10.12
N VAL A 217 9.81 -3.82 9.52
CA VAL A 217 8.73 -4.54 10.21
C VAL A 217 9.10 -5.99 10.46
N LEU A 218 9.75 -6.65 9.50
CA LEU A 218 10.12 -8.05 9.62
C LEU A 218 11.25 -8.26 10.63
N TRP A 219 12.29 -7.42 10.59
CA TRP A 219 13.41 -7.42 11.53
C TRP A 219 12.99 -7.08 12.97
N GLY A 220 12.06 -6.12 13.13
CA GLY A 220 11.39 -5.82 14.39
C GLY A 220 12.34 -5.53 15.56
N GLY A 221 13.36 -4.70 15.36
CA GLY A 221 14.28 -4.29 16.43
C GLY A 221 15.39 -5.29 16.77
N GLY A 222 15.66 -6.27 15.90
CA GLY A 222 16.65 -7.34 16.13
C GLY A 222 16.05 -8.62 16.71
N GLY A 223 14.72 -8.73 16.72
CA GLY A 223 14.00 -9.95 17.13
C GLY A 223 14.09 -11.08 16.10
N THR A 224 14.43 -10.78 14.85
CA THR A 224 14.57 -11.74 13.75
C THR A 224 15.90 -11.51 13.02
N ASP A 225 16.60 -12.58 12.66
CA ASP A 225 17.90 -12.50 11.96
C ASP A 225 17.72 -12.09 10.50
N ASP A 226 18.68 -11.33 9.94
CA ASP A 226 18.60 -10.84 8.55
C ASP A 226 18.53 -11.98 7.51
N ASN A 227 19.17 -13.12 7.77
CA ASN A 227 19.05 -14.28 6.87
C ASN A 227 17.63 -14.84 6.86
N GLU A 228 16.94 -14.79 8.01
CA GLU A 228 15.57 -15.27 8.14
C GLU A 228 14.58 -14.31 7.50
N VAL A 229 14.80 -12.99 7.66
CA VAL A 229 14.03 -11.96 6.95
C VAL A 229 14.19 -12.15 5.44
N PHE A 230 15.42 -12.32 4.96
CA PHE A 230 15.70 -12.53 3.54
C PHE A 230 15.06 -13.82 3.01
N ALA A 231 15.21 -14.94 3.72
CA ALA A 231 14.60 -16.22 3.33
C ALA A 231 13.08 -16.11 3.28
N SER A 232 12.46 -15.47 4.28
CA SER A 232 11.01 -15.27 4.36
C SER A 232 10.51 -14.42 3.19
N LEU A 233 11.18 -13.30 2.89
CA LEU A 233 10.83 -12.44 1.75
C LEU A 233 10.98 -13.17 0.42
N THR A 234 12.04 -13.96 0.26
CA THR A 234 12.25 -14.78 -0.93
C THR A 234 11.10 -15.78 -1.13
N ASN A 235 10.69 -16.45 -0.06
CA ASN A 235 9.58 -17.42 -0.10
C ASN A 235 8.24 -16.74 -0.43
N LEU A 236 7.99 -15.55 0.13
CA LEU A 236 6.78 -14.76 -0.15
C LEU A 236 6.74 -14.30 -1.61
N ILE A 237 7.86 -13.83 -2.14
CA ILE A 237 7.97 -13.42 -3.54
C ILE A 237 7.75 -14.61 -4.47
N LEU A 238 8.31 -15.79 -4.14
CA LEU A 238 8.05 -17.02 -4.90
C LEU A 238 6.56 -17.40 -4.90
N ALA A 239 5.90 -17.34 -3.74
CA ALA A 239 4.47 -17.60 -3.61
C ALA A 239 3.64 -16.62 -4.45
N LYS A 240 4.01 -15.34 -4.42
CA LYS A 240 3.37 -14.29 -5.21
C LYS A 240 3.54 -14.48 -6.72
N ILE A 241 4.75 -14.76 -7.19
CA ILE A 241 5.01 -15.03 -8.61
C ILE A 241 4.25 -16.28 -9.06
N GLN A 242 4.11 -17.28 -8.19
CA GLN A 242 3.28 -18.44 -8.50
C GLN A 242 1.80 -18.08 -8.67
N ASP A 243 1.26 -17.24 -7.78
CA ASP A 243 -0.11 -16.74 -7.88
C ASP A 243 -0.33 -15.96 -9.19
N GLU A 244 0.54 -15.00 -9.50
CA GLU A 244 0.43 -14.19 -10.73
C GLU A 244 0.44 -15.03 -12.02
N ASP A 245 1.29 -16.06 -12.06
CA ASP A 245 1.45 -16.95 -13.20
C ASP A 245 0.26 -17.92 -13.38
N GLU A 246 -0.41 -18.33 -12.28
CA GLU A 246 -1.47 -19.35 -12.33
C GLU A 246 -2.89 -18.78 -12.51
N LYS A 247 -3.07 -17.47 -12.38
CA LYS A 247 -4.37 -16.80 -12.51
C LYS A 247 -4.72 -16.47 -13.96
N GLU A 248 -5.97 -16.73 -14.34
CA GLU A 248 -6.55 -16.33 -15.61
C GLU A 248 -7.32 -15.00 -15.49
N ASP A 249 -7.68 -14.39 -16.63
CA ASP A 249 -8.45 -13.13 -16.64
C ASP A 249 -9.78 -13.30 -15.89
N GLY A 250 -10.04 -12.41 -14.94
CA GLY A 250 -11.22 -12.48 -14.07
C GLY A 250 -11.02 -13.31 -12.79
N ASP A 251 -9.91 -14.01 -12.64
CA ASP A 251 -9.60 -14.69 -11.39
C ASP A 251 -9.17 -13.71 -10.30
N THR A 252 -9.63 -13.98 -9.08
CA THR A 252 -9.15 -13.28 -7.88
C THR A 252 -7.79 -13.84 -7.47
N TYR A 253 -6.80 -12.97 -7.30
CA TYR A 253 -5.47 -13.34 -6.81
C TYR A 253 -5.56 -13.98 -5.43
N ASP A 254 -4.85 -15.08 -5.20
CA ASP A 254 -4.80 -15.66 -3.88
C ASP A 254 -3.76 -14.95 -3.01
N PHE A 255 -2.75 -14.26 -3.55
CA PHE A 255 -1.75 -13.52 -2.77
C PHE A 255 -2.28 -12.14 -2.34
N GLN A 256 -3.29 -12.12 -1.49
CA GLN A 256 -3.81 -10.90 -0.86
C GLN A 256 -4.46 -11.22 0.48
N SER A 257 -4.76 -10.19 1.29
CA SER A 257 -5.63 -10.35 2.46
C SER A 257 -7.10 -10.26 2.03
N MET A 258 -7.91 -11.23 2.46
CA MET A 258 -9.32 -11.39 2.09
C MET A 258 -10.28 -10.89 3.17
N THR A 259 -11.44 -10.41 2.72
CA THR A 259 -12.62 -10.16 3.55
C THR A 259 -13.77 -11.05 3.08
N PHE A 260 -14.63 -11.44 4.01
CA PHE A 260 -15.84 -12.21 3.77
C PHE A 260 -17.05 -11.42 4.27
N ALA A 261 -18.16 -11.52 3.54
CA ALA A 261 -19.42 -10.96 3.99
C ALA A 261 -19.97 -11.81 5.15
N LYS A 262 -20.25 -11.18 6.29
CA LYS A 262 -20.88 -11.83 7.44
C LYS A 262 -21.93 -10.92 8.07
N ASP A 263 -23.19 -11.34 8.03
CA ASP A 263 -24.32 -10.62 8.64
C ASP A 263 -24.40 -9.14 8.22
N GLY A 264 -24.01 -8.84 6.98
CA GLY A 264 -23.95 -7.47 6.46
C GLY A 264 -22.79 -6.63 7.02
N ASP A 265 -21.80 -7.24 7.66
CA ASP A 265 -20.49 -6.67 8.01
C ASP A 265 -19.37 -7.34 7.20
N GLU A 266 -18.21 -6.68 7.15
CA GLU A 266 -16.98 -7.32 6.69
C GLU A 266 -16.29 -8.02 7.87
N GLU A 267 -16.01 -9.30 7.66
CA GLU A 267 -15.12 -10.09 8.50
C GLU A 267 -13.82 -10.36 7.73
N PHE A 268 -12.70 -9.94 8.29
CA PHE A 268 -11.40 -10.28 7.74
C PHE A 268 -11.12 -11.76 7.99
N GLU A 269 -10.43 -12.40 7.05
CA GLU A 269 -9.82 -13.69 7.33
C GLU A 269 -8.86 -13.57 8.53
N THR A 270 -8.73 -14.65 9.31
CA THR A 270 -7.77 -14.67 10.41
C THR A 270 -6.34 -14.75 9.86
N ASN A 271 -5.38 -14.32 10.68
CA ASN A 271 -3.98 -14.40 10.32
C ASN A 271 -3.51 -15.85 10.04
N GLU A 272 -4.13 -16.83 10.69
CA GLU A 272 -3.91 -18.26 10.44
C GLU A 272 -4.46 -18.70 9.08
N GLN A 273 -5.67 -18.25 8.71
CA GLN A 273 -6.24 -18.55 7.40
C GLN A 273 -5.38 -18.00 6.26
N LEU A 274 -4.93 -16.74 6.41
CA LEU A 274 -3.98 -16.13 5.48
C LEU A 274 -2.68 -16.95 5.42
N PHE A 275 -2.11 -17.31 6.57
CA PHE A 275 -0.86 -18.08 6.63
C PHE A 275 -0.97 -19.41 5.89
N GLU A 276 -2.03 -20.20 6.12
CA GLU A 276 -2.21 -21.47 5.43
C GLU A 276 -2.33 -21.29 3.92
N ARG A 277 -3.13 -20.33 3.45
CA ARG A 277 -3.29 -20.05 2.01
C ARG A 277 -1.97 -19.63 1.34
N ILE A 278 -1.20 -18.74 1.99
CA ILE A 278 0.10 -18.32 1.46
C ILE A 278 1.11 -19.48 1.45
N ASN A 279 1.06 -20.39 2.42
CA ASN A 279 1.89 -21.61 2.39
C ASN A 279 1.49 -22.57 1.27
N GLU A 280 0.21 -22.70 0.96
CA GLU A 280 -0.24 -23.51 -0.18
C GLU A 280 0.31 -22.96 -1.49
N LEU A 281 0.21 -21.63 -1.71
CA LEU A 281 0.85 -20.95 -2.85
C LEU A 281 2.35 -21.20 -2.91
N TYR A 282 3.04 -21.06 -1.78
CA TYR A 282 4.48 -21.29 -1.71
C TYR A 282 4.86 -22.74 -2.06
N ARG A 283 4.12 -23.73 -1.55
CA ARG A 283 4.37 -25.15 -1.88
C ARG A 283 4.09 -25.43 -3.36
N ARG A 284 3.07 -24.81 -3.96
CA ARG A 284 2.86 -24.85 -5.41
C ARG A 284 4.07 -24.27 -6.15
N ALA A 285 4.59 -23.12 -5.70
CA ALA A 285 5.77 -22.48 -6.27
C ALA A 285 7.03 -23.38 -6.20
N LEU A 286 7.27 -24.04 -5.07
CA LEU A 286 8.38 -24.98 -4.91
C LEU A 286 8.28 -26.15 -5.90
N LYS A 287 7.07 -26.65 -6.13
CA LYS A 287 6.82 -27.76 -7.06
C LYS A 287 6.96 -27.34 -8.51
N SER A 288 6.35 -26.22 -8.91
CA SER A 288 6.30 -25.77 -10.30
C SER A 288 7.59 -25.10 -10.77
N LYS A 289 8.23 -24.29 -9.91
CA LYS A 289 9.38 -23.45 -10.29
C LYS A 289 10.72 -24.08 -9.88
N LEU A 290 10.77 -24.78 -8.75
CA LEU A 290 12.00 -25.40 -8.23
C LEU A 290 12.05 -26.93 -8.40
N TYR A 291 11.00 -27.54 -8.97
CA TYR A 291 10.91 -28.98 -9.22
C TYR A 291 11.12 -29.86 -7.98
N ILE A 292 10.73 -29.36 -6.80
CA ILE A 292 10.72 -30.16 -5.56
C ILE A 292 9.49 -31.07 -5.62
N LEU A 293 9.72 -32.37 -5.82
CA LEU A 293 8.67 -33.38 -5.96
C LEU A 293 8.45 -34.23 -4.70
N ASP A 294 9.30 -34.10 -3.68
CA ASP A 294 9.12 -34.80 -2.41
C ASP A 294 8.00 -34.14 -1.59
N GLU A 295 6.85 -34.80 -1.56
CA GLU A 295 5.66 -34.36 -0.81
C GLU A 295 5.90 -34.24 0.71
N ASN A 296 6.86 -34.97 1.28
CA ASN A 296 7.21 -34.82 2.70
C ASN A 296 8.06 -33.58 2.97
N GLU A 297 8.91 -33.20 2.01
CA GLU A 297 9.68 -31.95 2.07
C GLU A 297 8.73 -30.76 1.94
N LEU A 298 7.84 -30.76 0.94
CA LEU A 298 6.86 -29.69 0.71
C LEU A 298 5.97 -29.43 1.93
N LYS A 299 5.50 -30.47 2.61
CA LYS A 299 4.68 -30.35 3.84
C LYS A 299 5.41 -29.68 5.01
N LYS A 300 6.75 -29.71 5.00
CA LYS A 300 7.60 -29.06 6.01
C LYS A 300 8.11 -27.70 5.57
N SER A 301 7.88 -27.33 4.32
CA SER A 301 8.21 -26.01 3.79
C SER A 301 7.13 -25.01 4.18
N TYR A 302 7.58 -23.92 4.80
CA TYR A 302 6.75 -22.80 5.20
C TYR A 302 7.36 -21.49 4.69
N VAL A 303 6.51 -20.50 4.40
CA VAL A 303 6.99 -19.17 4.00
C VAL A 303 7.76 -18.48 5.11
N ILE A 304 7.39 -18.74 6.37
CA ILE A 304 7.99 -18.12 7.57
C ILE A 304 8.15 -19.15 8.70
N ASP A 305 9.06 -18.87 9.64
CA ASP A 305 9.12 -19.55 10.95
C ASP A 305 8.29 -18.77 11.98
N THR A 306 7.13 -19.30 12.35
CA THR A 306 6.17 -18.64 13.24
C THR A 306 6.70 -18.41 14.66
N LYS A 307 7.81 -19.05 15.07
CA LYS A 307 8.45 -18.79 16.36
C LYS A 307 9.23 -17.49 16.39
N LYS A 308 9.63 -16.99 15.22
CA LYS A 308 10.49 -15.80 15.06
C LYS A 308 9.78 -14.69 14.32
N PHE A 309 8.71 -15.04 13.61
CA PHE A 309 7.99 -14.17 12.71
C PHE A 309 6.49 -14.29 13.02
N SER A 310 5.88 -13.23 13.56
CA SER A 310 4.46 -13.25 13.89
C SER A 310 3.59 -13.25 12.63
N LEU A 311 2.38 -13.81 12.73
CA LEU A 311 1.45 -13.80 11.60
C LEU A 311 0.96 -12.38 11.24
N SER A 312 1.00 -11.43 12.18
CA SER A 312 0.73 -10.01 11.90
C SER A 312 1.78 -9.39 10.99
N LYS A 313 3.06 -9.74 11.17
CA LYS A 313 4.15 -9.34 10.25
C LYS A 313 3.97 -9.97 8.87
N LEU A 314 3.41 -11.19 8.81
CA LEU A 314 3.13 -11.87 7.54
C LEU A 314 2.07 -11.13 6.78
N LYS A 315 0.97 -10.81 7.45
CA LYS A 315 -0.12 -10.04 6.88
C LYS A 315 0.36 -8.68 6.38
N TYR A 316 1.18 -7.98 7.17
CA TYR A 316 1.81 -6.74 6.72
C TYR A 316 2.61 -6.95 5.43
N ALA A 317 3.46 -7.97 5.36
CA ALA A 317 4.26 -8.25 4.17
C ALA A 317 3.39 -8.60 2.94
N VAL A 318 2.35 -9.43 3.12
CA VAL A 318 1.39 -9.73 2.05
C VAL A 318 0.69 -8.45 1.59
N GLN A 319 0.18 -7.64 2.51
CA GLN A 319 -0.53 -6.40 2.20
C GLN A 319 0.34 -5.35 1.50
N LYS A 320 1.65 -5.34 1.73
CA LYS A 320 2.60 -4.45 1.03
C LYS A 320 2.91 -4.92 -0.39
N LEU A 321 2.68 -6.20 -0.67
CA LEU A 321 3.03 -6.86 -1.93
C LEU A 321 1.79 -7.18 -2.79
N GLU A 322 0.59 -7.26 -2.19
CA GLU A 322 -0.63 -7.77 -2.83
C GLU A 322 -1.09 -6.93 -4.03
N GLY A 323 -0.81 -5.63 -4.06
CA GLY A 323 -1.21 -4.72 -5.15
C GLY A 323 -0.16 -4.54 -6.26
N LEU A 324 1.02 -5.15 -6.15
CA LEU A 324 2.14 -4.96 -7.09
C LEU A 324 2.25 -6.17 -8.02
N SER A 325 2.51 -6.03 -9.32
CA SER A 325 2.86 -7.17 -10.18
C SER A 325 4.37 -7.41 -10.24
N PHE A 326 4.81 -8.61 -9.87
CA PHE A 326 6.22 -9.02 -9.98
C PHE A 326 6.54 -9.80 -11.24
N VAL A 327 5.54 -10.23 -12.01
CA VAL A 327 5.72 -10.90 -13.31
C VAL A 327 5.78 -9.88 -14.44
N ASP A 328 4.74 -9.05 -14.60
CA ASP A 328 4.60 -8.12 -15.71
C ASP A 328 5.35 -6.80 -15.47
N GLY A 329 5.47 -6.40 -14.20
CA GLY A 329 6.21 -5.21 -13.82
C GLY A 329 7.71 -5.27 -14.12
N LYS A 330 8.29 -6.44 -14.39
CA LYS A 330 9.73 -6.63 -14.69
C LYS A 330 10.26 -5.75 -15.83
N ASN A 331 9.38 -5.27 -16.72
CA ASN A 331 9.75 -4.44 -17.86
C ASN A 331 9.65 -2.92 -17.60
N SER A 332 9.09 -2.48 -16.47
CA SER A 332 8.78 -1.07 -16.21
C SER A 332 10.05 -0.19 -16.04
N LEU A 333 11.17 -0.77 -15.59
CA LEU A 333 12.42 -0.05 -15.37
C LEU A 333 13.46 -0.24 -16.49
N SER A 334 13.24 0.29 -17.68
CA SER A 334 14.29 0.46 -18.73
C SER A 334 15.20 -0.78 -18.97
N GLY A 335 14.65 -1.99 -18.87
CA GLY A 335 15.41 -3.25 -19.03
C GLY A 335 16.28 -3.68 -17.84
N LYS A 336 16.04 -3.15 -16.63
CA LYS A 336 16.62 -3.65 -15.36
C LYS A 336 15.69 -4.67 -14.70
N ASP A 337 16.29 -5.71 -14.13
CA ASP A 337 15.58 -6.75 -13.38
C ASP A 337 15.12 -6.20 -12.02
N ILE A 338 13.85 -5.83 -11.93
CA ILE A 338 13.21 -5.29 -10.71
C ILE A 338 13.42 -6.22 -9.51
N LEU A 339 13.30 -7.53 -9.71
CA LEU A 339 13.49 -8.50 -8.65
C LEU A 339 14.96 -8.57 -8.24
N GLY A 340 15.87 -8.52 -9.21
CA GLY A 340 17.31 -8.42 -8.97
C GLY A 340 17.67 -7.22 -8.10
N ASP A 341 17.21 -6.02 -8.49
CA ASP A 341 17.43 -4.78 -7.73
C ASP A 341 16.76 -4.83 -6.34
N PHE A 342 15.58 -5.45 -6.25
CA PHE A 342 14.86 -5.66 -5.00
C PHE A 342 15.65 -6.51 -4.00
N PHE A 343 16.15 -7.67 -4.45
CA PHE A 343 16.94 -8.56 -3.61
C PHE A 343 18.35 -8.00 -3.32
N GLU A 344 18.98 -7.32 -4.28
CA GLU A 344 20.29 -6.70 -4.06
C GLU A 344 20.21 -5.64 -2.97
N GLY A 345 19.16 -4.81 -2.96
CA GLY A 345 18.97 -3.78 -1.94
C GLY A 345 18.76 -4.37 -0.53
N ILE A 346 17.96 -5.43 -0.40
CA ILE A 346 17.81 -6.15 0.88
C ILE A 346 19.16 -6.73 1.34
N ILE A 347 19.91 -7.39 0.45
CA ILE A 347 21.17 -8.02 0.83
C ILE A 347 22.21 -6.94 1.19
N ARG A 348 22.31 -5.86 0.41
CA ARG A 348 23.30 -4.79 0.65
C ARG A 348 23.07 -4.06 1.99
N ASN A 349 21.82 -3.96 2.43
CA ASN A 349 21.47 -3.29 3.68
C ASN A 349 21.51 -4.25 4.89
N GLY A 350 20.99 -5.47 4.76
CA GLY A 350 20.95 -6.46 5.84
C GLY A 350 22.26 -7.23 6.07
N PHE A 351 23.08 -7.47 5.04
CA PHE A 351 24.24 -8.38 5.14
C PHE A 351 25.59 -7.64 5.33
N LYS A 352 25.59 -6.37 5.71
CA LYS A 352 26.85 -5.61 5.82
C LYS A 352 27.74 -6.11 6.98
N GLN A 353 28.89 -6.66 6.56
CA GLN A 353 30.25 -6.55 7.13
C GLN A 353 30.88 -7.67 7.98
N SER A 354 30.24 -8.81 8.29
CA SER A 354 30.90 -9.81 9.16
C SER A 354 31.47 -11.06 8.48
N LYS A 355 31.14 -11.37 7.21
CA LYS A 355 31.52 -12.66 6.58
C LYS A 355 32.21 -12.60 5.20
N GLY A 356 32.66 -11.44 4.74
CA GLY A 356 33.37 -11.33 3.44
C GLY A 356 32.50 -11.60 2.21
N GLN A 357 31.18 -11.57 2.35
CA GLN A 357 30.23 -11.70 1.25
C GLN A 357 30.09 -10.35 0.55
N PHE A 358 30.83 -10.16 -0.53
CA PHE A 358 30.71 -9.00 -1.42
C PHE A 358 30.06 -9.42 -2.73
N PHE A 359 29.14 -8.61 -3.23
CA PHE A 359 28.64 -8.80 -4.58
C PHE A 359 29.74 -8.57 -5.60
N THR A 360 29.82 -9.45 -6.59
CA THR A 360 30.64 -9.21 -7.77
C THR A 360 29.90 -8.23 -8.67
N HIS A 361 30.49 -7.06 -8.92
CA HIS A 361 29.86 -6.01 -9.73
C HIS A 361 29.40 -6.57 -11.09
N ILE A 362 28.21 -6.19 -11.57
CA ILE A 362 27.59 -6.78 -12.76
C ILE A 362 28.48 -6.72 -14.02
N ASN A 363 29.26 -5.64 -14.17
CA ASN A 363 30.23 -5.50 -15.25
C ASN A 363 31.35 -6.57 -15.20
N ILE A 364 31.78 -7.00 -14.01
CA ILE A 364 32.76 -8.08 -13.85
C ILE A 364 32.11 -9.42 -14.25
N VAL A 365 30.88 -9.68 -13.81
CA VAL A 365 30.13 -10.90 -14.19
C VAL A 365 29.95 -10.97 -15.70
N ARG A 366 29.51 -9.87 -16.34
CA ARG A 366 29.35 -9.76 -17.79
C ARG A 366 30.67 -10.00 -18.52
N PHE A 367 31.77 -9.43 -18.03
CA PHE A 367 33.10 -9.67 -18.58
C PHE A 367 33.50 -11.14 -18.49
N MET A 368 33.28 -11.80 -17.35
CA MET A 368 33.60 -13.22 -17.18
C MET A 368 32.78 -14.11 -18.13
N LEU A 369 31.47 -13.88 -18.24
CA LEU A 369 30.59 -14.63 -19.14
C LEU A 369 31.01 -14.47 -20.61
N TYR A 370 31.35 -13.24 -21.00
CA TYR A 370 31.87 -12.92 -22.33
C TYR A 370 33.23 -13.59 -22.60
N ALA A 371 34.17 -13.47 -21.66
CA ALA A 371 35.52 -14.05 -21.79
C ALA A 371 35.47 -15.59 -21.88
N LEU A 372 34.56 -16.22 -21.13
CA LEU A 372 34.33 -17.67 -21.17
C LEU A 372 33.56 -18.13 -22.42
N GLN A 373 33.04 -17.21 -23.24
CA GLN A 373 32.22 -17.49 -24.42
C GLN A 373 31.07 -18.47 -24.12
N THR A 374 30.43 -18.26 -22.96
CA THR A 374 29.34 -19.11 -22.47
C THR A 374 28.13 -19.09 -23.40
N ASP A 375 27.90 -17.98 -24.09
CA ASP A 375 26.94 -17.81 -25.17
C ASP A 375 27.15 -18.84 -26.30
N LYS A 376 28.38 -19.00 -26.79
CA LYS A 376 28.71 -19.97 -27.85
C LYS A 376 28.57 -21.40 -27.36
N LEU A 377 28.91 -21.67 -26.10
CA LEU A 377 28.74 -22.98 -25.49
C LEU A 377 27.26 -23.37 -25.38
N ALA A 378 26.41 -22.44 -24.97
CA ALA A 378 24.96 -22.65 -24.89
C ALA A 378 24.38 -22.98 -26.28
N ILE A 379 24.70 -22.19 -27.32
CA ILE A 379 24.29 -22.45 -28.70
C ILE A 379 24.73 -23.85 -29.16
N LYS A 380 25.95 -24.26 -28.81
CA LYS A 380 26.48 -25.59 -29.18
C LYS A 380 25.75 -26.74 -28.48
N ARG A 381 25.21 -26.55 -27.27
CA ARG A 381 24.52 -27.59 -26.50
C ARG A 381 23.01 -27.66 -26.73
N ILE A 382 22.41 -26.59 -27.26
CA ILE A 382 20.99 -26.56 -27.64
C ILE A 382 20.76 -27.22 -29.00
N LYS A 383 21.80 -27.32 -29.84
CA LYS A 383 21.84 -28.23 -30.99
C LYS A 383 22.11 -29.66 -30.53
#